data_AF-A0AAW3DDW0-F1
#
_entry.id   AF-A0AAW3DDW0-F1
#
_cell.length_a   1.000
_cell.length_b   1.000
_cell.length_c   1.000
_cell.angle_alpha   90.00
_cell.angle_beta   90.00
_cell.angle_gamma   90.00
#
_symmetry.space_group_name_H-M   'P 1'
#
loop_
_entity.id
_entity.type
_entity.pdbx_description
1 polymer ?
#
loop_
_entity_poly.entity_id
_entity_poly.type
_entity_poly.pdbx_seq_one_letter_code
_entity_poly.pdbx_strand_id
1 'polypeptide(L)'
;MNELIKELEQILLPSRLSTSGVVHAMSNMRLIINKKKLESKYNILNLYCNWILHDSITASNTALRILERLTDSMILHNAGDESKWINDSIVEGFNIHTLQQEMIFLADELNIEIVGLLKTKSYWKDFVRILIKKLIGRPLKFPDKPKYKAKEIQDSIISKTVKSGSDANGVLSICFIKHNNSIFWKMETIATKKKSINLIGPMSIVTQEMVDNYNLRRG
;
A
#
# COMPACT_ATOMS: atom_id res chain seq x y z
N MET A 1 5.11 -9.57 -26.01
CA MET A 1 4.57 -8.36 -25.34
C MET A 1 3.07 -8.26 -25.61
N ASN A 2 2.65 -8.31 -26.86
CA ASN A 2 1.23 -8.29 -27.26
C ASN A 2 0.38 -9.38 -26.59
N GLU A 3 0.94 -10.58 -26.38
CA GLU A 3 0.25 -11.66 -25.65
C GLU A 3 -0.07 -11.28 -24.20
N LEU A 4 0.90 -10.75 -23.45
CA LEU A 4 0.70 -10.29 -22.07
C LEU A 4 -0.36 -9.19 -21.97
N ILE A 5 -0.41 -8.30 -22.97
CA ILE A 5 -1.40 -7.22 -23.04
C ILE A 5 -2.80 -7.81 -23.26
N LYS A 6 -2.96 -8.70 -24.25
CA LYS A 6 -4.22 -9.39 -24.53
C LYS A 6 -4.71 -10.23 -23.34
N GLU A 7 -3.81 -10.92 -22.66
CA GLU A 7 -4.16 -11.66 -21.44
C GLU A 7 -4.64 -10.72 -20.34
N LEU A 8 -3.96 -9.58 -20.14
CA LEU A 8 -4.35 -8.60 -19.14
C LEU A 8 -5.78 -8.06 -19.41
N GLU A 9 -6.11 -7.81 -20.67
CA GLU A 9 -7.47 -7.46 -21.11
C GLU A 9 -8.47 -8.55 -20.77
N GLN A 10 -8.22 -9.79 -21.19
CA GLN A 10 -9.12 -10.91 -20.95
C GLN A 10 -9.37 -11.16 -19.46
N ILE A 11 -8.39 -10.87 -18.61
CA ILE A 11 -8.49 -11.04 -17.15
C ILE A 11 -9.30 -9.90 -16.50
N LEU A 12 -9.16 -8.67 -16.99
CA LEU A 12 -9.72 -7.48 -16.35
C LEU A 12 -11.04 -7.00 -16.97
N LEU A 13 -11.32 -7.32 -18.23
CA LEU A 13 -12.59 -6.99 -18.90
C LEU A 13 -13.84 -7.67 -18.32
N PRO A 14 -13.80 -8.90 -17.77
CA PRO A 14 -15.00 -9.53 -17.23
C PRO A 14 -15.67 -8.68 -16.14
N SER A 15 -17.01 -8.63 -16.17
CA SER A 15 -17.81 -7.84 -15.21
C SER A 15 -17.63 -8.29 -13.76
N ARG A 16 -17.17 -9.53 -13.54
CA ARG A 16 -16.91 -10.10 -12.22
C ARG A 16 -15.46 -10.49 -12.06
N LEU A 17 -14.76 -9.76 -11.20
CA LEU A 17 -13.39 -10.06 -10.82
C LEU A 17 -13.31 -11.34 -9.97
N SER A 18 -12.36 -12.19 -10.31
CA SER A 18 -11.99 -13.38 -9.53
C SER A 18 -10.68 -13.16 -8.80
N THR A 19 -10.44 -13.95 -7.75
CA THR A 19 -9.17 -13.88 -7.00
C THR A 19 -7.98 -14.29 -7.86
N SER A 20 -8.11 -15.36 -8.66
CA SER A 20 -7.09 -15.76 -9.62
C SER A 20 -6.86 -14.69 -10.68
N GLY A 21 -7.92 -14.04 -11.17
CA GLY A 21 -7.83 -12.96 -12.13
C GLY A 21 -7.01 -11.78 -11.59
N VAL A 22 -7.32 -11.28 -10.40
CA VAL A 22 -6.54 -10.17 -9.80
C VAL A 22 -5.07 -10.55 -9.62
N VAL A 23 -4.77 -11.76 -9.12
CA VAL A 23 -3.37 -12.21 -8.96
C VAL A 23 -2.66 -12.29 -10.31
N HIS A 24 -3.31 -12.85 -11.32
CA HIS A 24 -2.75 -12.98 -12.65
C HIS A 24 -2.52 -11.62 -13.31
N ALA A 25 -3.48 -10.68 -13.20
CA ALA A 25 -3.35 -9.32 -13.68
C ALA A 25 -2.13 -8.60 -13.06
N MET A 26 -1.98 -8.68 -11.73
CA MET A 26 -0.83 -8.08 -11.03
C MET A 26 0.50 -8.72 -11.47
N SER A 27 0.52 -10.04 -11.70
CA SER A 27 1.70 -10.73 -12.24
C SER A 27 2.04 -10.24 -13.66
N ASN A 28 1.06 -10.11 -14.55
CA ASN A 28 1.27 -9.64 -15.93
C ASN A 28 1.71 -8.17 -15.96
N MET A 29 1.11 -7.31 -15.14
CA MET A 29 1.55 -5.92 -14.98
C MET A 29 3.01 -5.84 -14.51
N ARG A 30 3.43 -6.69 -13.55
CA ARG A 30 4.84 -6.78 -13.12
C ARG A 30 5.77 -7.13 -14.28
N LEU A 31 5.41 -8.14 -15.07
CA LEU A 31 6.21 -8.57 -16.22
C LEU A 31 6.35 -7.45 -17.26
N ILE A 32 5.26 -6.70 -17.50
CA ILE A 32 5.27 -5.55 -18.42
C ILE A 32 6.17 -4.44 -17.88
N ILE A 33 6.01 -4.05 -16.61
CA ILE A 33 6.82 -3.02 -15.95
C ILE A 33 8.32 -3.37 -16.06
N ASN A 34 8.69 -4.60 -15.73
CA ASN A 34 10.09 -5.04 -15.77
C ASN A 34 10.64 -5.07 -17.21
N LYS A 35 9.88 -5.61 -18.17
CA LYS A 35 10.32 -5.68 -19.58
C LYS A 35 10.52 -4.31 -20.19
N LYS A 36 9.71 -3.32 -19.79
CA LYS A 36 9.81 -1.93 -20.25
C LYS A 36 10.71 -1.04 -19.38
N LYS A 37 11.26 -1.56 -18.27
CA LYS A 37 12.08 -0.82 -17.30
C LYS A 37 11.34 0.40 -16.69
N LEU A 38 10.08 0.21 -16.32
CA LEU A 38 9.19 1.26 -15.82
C LEU A 38 9.02 1.26 -14.28
N GLU A 39 9.88 0.57 -13.54
CA GLU A 39 9.76 0.36 -12.10
C GLU A 39 9.78 1.68 -11.30
N SER A 40 10.53 2.67 -11.78
CA SER A 40 10.61 4.00 -11.17
C SER A 40 9.38 4.86 -11.47
N LYS A 41 8.75 4.67 -12.64
CA LYS A 41 7.56 5.39 -13.07
C LYS A 41 6.29 4.89 -12.38
N TYR A 42 6.20 3.57 -12.16
CA TYR A 42 5.06 2.91 -11.53
C TYR A 42 5.46 2.23 -10.22
N ASN A 43 6.02 3.01 -9.29
CA ASN A 43 6.66 2.46 -8.10
C ASN A 43 5.65 1.89 -7.08
N ILE A 44 4.44 2.43 -6.98
CA ILE A 44 3.37 1.91 -6.12
C ILE A 44 2.78 0.65 -6.74
N LEU A 45 2.44 0.66 -8.02
CA LEU A 45 1.96 -0.52 -8.74
C LEU A 45 3.00 -1.64 -8.70
N ASN A 46 4.27 -1.33 -8.97
CA ASN A 46 5.36 -2.30 -8.84
C ASN A 46 5.46 -2.85 -7.41
N LEU A 47 5.28 -2.02 -6.37
CA LEU A 47 5.23 -2.51 -4.98
C LEU A 47 4.10 -3.54 -4.81
N TYR A 48 2.87 -3.24 -5.20
CA TYR A 48 1.73 -4.16 -5.04
C TYR A 48 1.87 -5.43 -5.89
N CYS A 49 2.41 -5.31 -7.10
CA CYS A 49 2.77 -6.42 -7.98
C CYS A 49 3.77 -7.38 -7.31
N ASN A 50 4.78 -6.87 -6.61
CA ASN A 50 5.69 -7.71 -5.84
C ASN A 50 5.00 -8.24 -4.57
N TRP A 51 4.26 -7.40 -3.86
CA TRP A 51 3.67 -7.74 -2.57
C TRP A 51 2.69 -8.91 -2.64
N ILE A 52 1.90 -9.00 -3.71
CA ILE A 52 0.98 -10.12 -3.90
C ILE A 52 1.70 -11.45 -4.19
N LEU A 53 2.95 -11.41 -4.66
CA LEU A 53 3.75 -12.57 -5.05
C LEU A 53 4.74 -13.02 -3.97
N HIS A 54 5.05 -12.17 -3.00
CA HIS A 54 6.02 -12.44 -1.93
C HIS A 54 5.34 -12.53 -0.57
N ASP A 55 5.82 -13.42 0.30
CA ASP A 55 5.26 -13.58 1.66
C ASP A 55 5.57 -12.39 2.55
N SER A 56 6.63 -11.64 2.25
CA SER A 56 6.92 -10.35 2.86
C SER A 56 7.72 -9.46 1.92
N ILE A 57 7.62 -8.15 2.10
CA ILE A 57 8.43 -7.16 1.39
C ILE A 57 9.41 -6.54 2.37
N THR A 58 10.70 -6.83 2.19
CA THR A 58 11.79 -6.37 3.07
C THR A 58 12.81 -5.45 2.40
N ALA A 59 12.84 -5.42 1.07
CA ALA A 59 13.89 -4.72 0.31
C ALA A 59 13.35 -3.68 -0.69
N SER A 60 12.10 -3.24 -0.53
CA SER A 60 11.50 -2.22 -1.40
C SER A 60 11.64 -0.83 -0.79
N ASN A 61 12.39 0.06 -1.44
CA ASN A 61 12.50 1.47 -1.00
C ASN A 61 11.12 2.14 -0.91
N THR A 62 10.19 1.79 -1.81
CA THR A 62 8.80 2.27 -1.76
C THR A 62 8.10 1.82 -0.49
N ALA A 63 8.24 0.54 -0.12
CA ALA A 63 7.67 0.02 1.12
C ALA A 63 8.28 0.68 2.36
N LEU A 64 9.60 0.86 2.40
CA LEU A 64 10.27 1.50 3.53
C LEU A 64 9.87 2.97 3.69
N ARG A 65 9.67 3.69 2.59
CA ARG A 65 9.12 5.06 2.61
C ARG A 65 7.68 5.11 3.09
N ILE A 66 6.88 4.08 2.86
CA ILE A 66 5.55 3.97 3.46
C ILE A 66 5.68 3.85 4.98
N LEU A 67 6.56 2.99 5.50
CA LEU A 67 6.79 2.86 6.95
C LEU A 67 7.24 4.18 7.59
N GLU A 68 8.10 4.93 6.90
CA GLU A 68 8.54 6.26 7.36
C GLU A 68 7.38 7.27 7.40
N ARG A 69 6.56 7.35 6.35
CA ARG A 69 5.38 8.23 6.32
C ARG A 69 4.34 7.89 7.40
N LEU A 70 4.18 6.59 7.68
CA LEU A 70 3.33 6.13 8.76
C LEU A 70 3.89 6.53 10.13
N THR A 71 5.22 6.50 10.29
CA THR A 71 5.89 7.03 11.49
C THR A 71 5.62 8.52 11.67
N ASP A 72 5.77 9.31 10.61
CA ASP A 72 5.50 10.76 10.65
C ASP A 72 4.04 11.02 11.07
N SER A 73 3.11 10.24 10.53
CA SER A 73 1.69 10.34 10.85
C SER A 73 1.39 9.97 12.31
N MET A 74 2.04 8.92 12.84
CA MET A 74 1.92 8.51 14.25
C MET A 74 2.44 9.60 15.20
N ILE A 75 3.59 10.21 14.86
CA ILE A 75 4.18 11.29 15.66
C ILE A 75 3.25 12.50 15.70
N LEU A 76 2.72 12.92 14.55
CA LEU A 76 1.80 14.07 14.47
C LEU A 76 0.52 13.83 15.27
N HIS A 77 -0.05 12.62 15.17
CA HIS A 77 -1.24 12.25 15.94
C HIS A 77 -0.99 12.31 17.45
N ASN A 78 0.14 11.76 17.92
CA ASN A 78 0.49 11.77 19.35
C ASN A 78 0.79 13.18 19.88
N ALA A 79 1.14 14.14 19.03
CA ALA A 79 1.36 15.52 19.41
C ALA A 79 0.04 16.32 19.63
N GLY A 80 -1.12 15.68 19.48
CA GLY A 80 -2.42 16.32 19.70
C GLY A 80 -2.95 17.12 18.50
N ASP A 81 -2.42 16.88 17.30
CA ASP A 81 -3.03 17.38 16.07
C ASP A 81 -4.29 16.53 15.77
N GLU A 82 -5.41 16.91 16.38
CA GLU A 82 -6.71 16.23 16.28
C GLU A 82 -7.31 16.25 14.85
N SER A 83 -6.69 16.94 13.90
CA SER A 83 -7.26 17.17 12.57
C SER A 83 -7.39 15.90 11.72
N LYS A 84 -6.66 14.83 12.07
CA LYS A 84 -6.69 13.56 11.33
C LYS A 84 -6.65 12.33 12.23
N TRP A 85 -7.65 11.48 12.09
CA TRP A 85 -7.70 10.19 12.76
C TRP A 85 -6.54 9.33 12.26
N ILE A 86 -5.81 8.68 13.18
CA ILE A 86 -4.65 7.84 12.84
C ILE A 86 -4.98 6.78 11.78
N ASN A 87 -6.21 6.27 11.81
CA ASN A 87 -6.70 5.30 10.84
C ASN A 87 -6.68 5.84 9.41
N ASP A 88 -7.11 7.09 9.21
CA ASP A 88 -7.16 7.74 7.90
C ASP A 88 -5.75 7.90 7.33
N SER A 89 -4.81 8.35 8.17
CA SER A 89 -3.40 8.48 7.80
C SER A 89 -2.78 7.13 7.42
N ILE A 90 -3.15 6.05 8.10
CA ILE A 90 -2.67 4.70 7.77
C ILE A 90 -3.25 4.22 6.44
N VAL A 91 -4.56 4.40 6.24
CA VAL A 91 -5.25 4.04 4.99
C VAL A 91 -4.64 4.80 3.81
N GLU A 92 -4.37 6.10 3.98
CA GLU A 92 -3.68 6.92 2.97
C GLU A 92 -2.23 6.46 2.75
N GLY A 93 -1.53 6.04 3.80
CA GLY A 93 -0.16 5.52 3.72
C GLY A 93 -0.01 4.33 2.77
N PHE A 94 -1.07 3.52 2.60
CA PHE A 94 -1.09 2.43 1.62
C PHE A 94 -1.17 2.90 0.15
N ASN A 95 -1.43 4.19 -0.09
CA ASN A 95 -1.47 4.83 -1.41
C ASN A 95 -2.36 4.10 -2.45
N ILE A 96 -3.53 3.60 -2.02
CA ILE A 96 -4.48 2.88 -2.89
C ILE A 96 -4.95 3.76 -4.04
N HIS A 97 -5.14 5.07 -3.83
CA HIS A 97 -5.48 5.98 -4.92
C HIS A 97 -4.37 6.09 -5.97
N THR A 98 -3.11 6.22 -5.55
CA THR A 98 -1.97 6.24 -6.47
C THR A 98 -1.83 4.93 -7.23
N LEU A 99 -2.09 3.79 -6.57
CA LEU A 99 -2.16 2.48 -7.24
C LEU A 99 -3.17 2.50 -8.40
N GLN A 100 -4.37 3.04 -8.17
CA GLN A 100 -5.40 3.17 -9.22
C GLN A 100 -4.90 4.02 -10.39
N GLN A 101 -4.32 5.19 -10.10
CA GLN A 101 -3.81 6.09 -11.12
C GLN A 101 -2.67 5.46 -11.93
N GLU A 102 -1.73 4.79 -11.27
CA GLU A 102 -0.64 4.09 -11.93
C GLU A 102 -1.14 2.94 -12.82
N MET A 103 -2.17 2.20 -12.39
CA MET A 103 -2.82 1.19 -13.24
C MET A 103 -3.51 1.80 -14.45
N ILE A 104 -4.22 2.92 -14.27
CA ILE A 104 -4.88 3.65 -15.37
C ILE A 104 -3.84 4.15 -16.38
N PHE A 105 -2.76 4.80 -15.91
CA PHE A 105 -1.71 5.32 -16.78
C PHE A 105 -0.95 4.23 -17.50
N LEU A 106 -0.70 3.09 -16.86
CA LEU A 106 -0.09 1.94 -17.53
C LEU A 106 -1.03 1.37 -18.59
N ALA A 107 -2.32 1.22 -18.28
CA ALA A 107 -3.31 0.72 -19.24
C ALA A 107 -3.46 1.65 -20.46
N ASP A 108 -3.48 2.96 -20.23
CA ASP A 108 -3.54 3.98 -21.27
C ASP A 108 -2.29 3.94 -22.18
N GLU A 109 -1.08 3.88 -21.59
CA GLU A 109 0.18 3.75 -22.35
C GLU A 109 0.23 2.47 -23.22
N LEU A 110 -0.48 1.42 -22.79
CA LEU A 110 -0.56 0.15 -23.50
C LEU A 110 -1.76 0.07 -24.47
N ASN A 111 -2.57 1.13 -24.56
CA ASN A 111 -3.82 1.18 -25.32
C ASN A 111 -4.80 0.05 -24.96
N ILE A 112 -4.98 -0.20 -23.66
CA ILE A 112 -5.83 -1.26 -23.12
C ILE A 112 -7.22 -0.71 -22.80
N GLU A 113 -8.28 -1.41 -23.25
CA GLU A 113 -9.68 -0.97 -23.10
C GLU A 113 -10.25 -1.04 -21.66
N ILE A 114 -9.40 -1.24 -20.64
CA ILE A 114 -9.81 -1.36 -19.23
C ILE A 114 -9.84 -0.01 -18.49
N VAL A 115 -9.35 1.07 -19.11
CA VAL A 115 -9.23 2.39 -18.46
C VAL A 115 -10.58 2.87 -17.89
N GLY A 116 -11.68 2.67 -18.62
CA GLY A 116 -13.02 3.02 -18.15
C GLY A 116 -13.47 2.18 -16.94
N LEU A 117 -13.15 0.89 -16.94
CA LEU A 117 -13.46 -0.01 -15.82
C LEU A 117 -12.67 0.36 -14.56
N LEU A 118 -11.38 0.65 -14.69
CA LEU A 118 -10.54 1.06 -13.56
C LEU A 118 -10.99 2.39 -12.93
N LYS A 119 -11.58 3.30 -13.73
CA LYS A 119 -12.22 4.53 -13.24
C LYS A 119 -13.58 4.28 -12.59
N THR A 120 -14.20 3.13 -12.84
CA THR A 120 -15.50 2.78 -12.26
C THR A 120 -15.35 2.42 -10.78
N LYS A 121 -16.05 3.17 -9.93
CA LYS A 121 -15.99 3.04 -8.46
C LYS A 121 -16.26 1.63 -7.95
N SER A 122 -17.32 0.97 -8.44
CA SER A 122 -17.70 -0.38 -7.99
C SER A 122 -16.63 -1.41 -8.36
N TYR A 123 -16.16 -1.35 -9.60
CA TYR A 123 -15.10 -2.22 -10.10
C TYR A 123 -13.80 -2.05 -9.30
N TRP A 124 -13.36 -0.80 -9.09
CA TRP A 124 -12.16 -0.52 -8.31
C TRP A 124 -12.28 -1.02 -6.86
N LYS A 125 -13.43 -0.79 -6.21
CA LYS A 125 -13.70 -1.29 -4.87
C LYS A 125 -13.59 -2.80 -4.80
N ASP A 126 -14.12 -3.53 -5.78
CA ASP A 126 -14.03 -4.98 -5.83
C ASP A 126 -12.59 -5.47 -6.08
N PHE A 127 -11.86 -4.80 -6.98
CA PHE A 127 -10.45 -5.07 -7.23
C PHE A 127 -9.61 -4.94 -5.96
N VAL A 128 -9.71 -3.78 -5.28
CA VAL A 128 -8.97 -3.51 -4.03
C VAL A 128 -9.36 -4.48 -2.93
N ARG A 129 -10.65 -4.81 -2.80
CA ARG A 129 -11.11 -5.79 -1.82
C ARG A 129 -10.47 -7.16 -2.03
N ILE A 130 -10.38 -7.64 -3.27
CA ILE A 130 -9.72 -8.90 -3.60
C ILE A 130 -8.21 -8.80 -3.37
N LEU A 131 -7.59 -7.70 -3.79
CA LEU A 131 -6.17 -7.44 -3.62
C LEU A 131 -5.77 -7.46 -2.13
N ILE A 132 -6.44 -6.67 -1.28
CA ILE A 132 -6.15 -6.62 0.16
C ILE A 132 -6.35 -7.99 0.80
N LYS A 133 -7.40 -8.75 0.42
CA LYS A 133 -7.59 -10.13 0.89
C LYS A 133 -6.39 -11.03 0.57
N LYS A 134 -5.74 -10.84 -0.57
CA LYS A 134 -4.53 -11.58 -0.94
C LYS A 134 -3.27 -11.13 -0.19
N LEU A 135 -3.27 -9.91 0.34
CA LEU A 135 -2.17 -9.35 1.11
C LEU A 135 -2.27 -9.63 2.63
N ILE A 136 -3.34 -10.26 3.10
CA ILE A 136 -3.47 -10.68 4.49
C ILE A 136 -2.29 -11.58 4.88
N GLY A 137 -1.65 -11.26 6.00
CA GLY A 137 -0.49 -11.98 6.53
C GLY A 137 0.83 -11.70 5.81
N ARG A 138 0.87 -10.79 4.83
CA ARG A 138 2.08 -10.44 4.09
C ARG A 138 2.63 -9.09 4.56
N PRO A 139 3.63 -9.02 5.46
CA PRO A 139 4.10 -7.74 5.98
C PRO A 139 4.98 -6.97 5.00
N LEU A 140 4.85 -5.64 5.04
CA LEU A 140 5.93 -4.72 4.71
C LEU A 140 6.77 -4.54 5.98
N LYS A 141 8.06 -4.79 5.92
CA LYS A 141 8.94 -4.66 7.09
C LYS A 141 10.36 -4.28 6.69
N PHE A 142 11.14 -3.77 7.63
CA PHE A 142 12.58 -3.66 7.43
C PHE A 142 13.22 -5.05 7.27
N PRO A 143 14.31 -5.16 6.49
CA PRO A 143 15.08 -6.40 6.44
C PRO A 143 15.87 -6.58 7.75
N ASP A 144 16.13 -7.82 8.16
CA ASP A 144 16.84 -8.11 9.42
C ASP A 144 18.24 -7.48 9.47
N LYS A 145 18.87 -7.32 8.29
CA LYS A 145 20.16 -6.66 8.11
C LYS A 145 20.04 -5.56 7.05
N PRO A 146 19.63 -4.33 7.44
CA PRO A 146 19.41 -3.25 6.50
C PRO A 146 20.72 -2.78 5.87
N LYS A 147 20.71 -2.71 4.54
CA LYS A 147 21.80 -2.17 3.72
C LYS A 147 21.57 -0.68 3.47
N TYR A 148 22.64 0.07 3.22
CA TYR A 148 22.69 1.52 2.93
C TYR A 148 21.34 2.28 3.00
N LYS A 149 20.53 2.25 1.92
CA LYS A 149 19.26 3.00 1.84
C LYS A 149 18.21 2.56 2.87
N ALA A 150 18.09 1.27 3.13
CA ALA A 150 17.15 0.75 4.13
C ALA A 150 17.58 1.17 5.54
N LYS A 151 18.89 1.21 5.79
CA LYS A 151 19.45 1.67 7.06
C LYS A 151 19.22 3.16 7.26
N GLU A 152 19.44 3.98 6.23
CA GLU A 152 19.18 5.42 6.25
C GLU A 152 17.72 5.74 6.63
N ILE A 153 16.75 5.06 6.01
CA ILE A 153 15.32 5.24 6.34
C ILE A 153 15.03 4.76 7.76
N GLN A 154 15.62 3.64 8.19
CA GLN A 154 15.44 3.13 9.56
C GLN A 154 16.00 4.11 10.60
N ASP A 155 17.21 4.62 10.37
CA ASP A 155 17.88 5.61 11.23
C ASP A 155 17.07 6.92 11.28
N SER A 156 16.46 7.33 10.16
CA SER A 156 15.51 8.46 10.13
C SER A 156 14.31 8.22 11.04
N ILE A 157 13.63 7.06 10.93
CA ILE A 157 12.51 6.69 11.80
C ILE A 157 12.92 6.71 13.27
N ILE A 158 14.06 6.12 13.62
CA ILE A 158 14.57 6.09 14.99
C ILE A 158 14.86 7.51 15.49
N SER A 159 15.57 8.32 14.70
CA SER A 159 15.90 9.70 15.05
C SER A 159 14.65 10.55 15.29
N LYS A 160 13.64 10.45 14.40
CA LYS A 160 12.36 11.15 14.57
C LYS A 160 11.66 10.71 15.86
N THR A 161 11.58 9.41 16.09
CA THR A 161 10.99 8.83 17.30
C THR A 161 11.67 9.35 18.58
N VAL A 162 13.00 9.38 18.61
CA VAL A 162 13.76 9.89 19.77
C VAL A 162 13.52 11.39 19.99
N LYS A 163 13.52 12.19 18.93
CA LYS A 163 13.30 13.65 19.01
C LYS A 163 11.89 14.00 19.52
N SER A 164 10.90 13.18 19.20
CA SER A 164 9.50 13.40 19.59
C SER A 164 9.16 12.97 21.02
N GLY A 165 10.11 12.42 21.78
CA GLY A 165 9.93 12.12 23.20
C GLY A 165 9.37 10.71 23.51
N SER A 166 9.00 10.49 24.77
CA SER A 166 8.68 9.15 25.30
C SER A 166 7.50 8.45 24.63
N ASP A 167 6.59 9.24 24.05
CA ASP A 167 5.29 8.75 23.56
C ASP A 167 5.30 8.52 22.03
N ALA A 168 6.42 8.82 21.38
CA ALA A 168 6.58 8.59 19.95
C ALA A 168 6.84 7.11 19.64
N ASN A 169 6.28 6.66 18.51
CA ASN A 169 6.38 5.28 18.04
C ASN A 169 6.85 5.27 16.59
N GLY A 170 7.99 4.64 16.33
CA GLY A 170 8.50 4.38 14.98
C GLY A 170 7.91 3.11 14.40
N VAL A 171 7.43 3.12 13.16
CA VAL A 171 6.82 1.95 12.53
C VAL A 171 7.89 1.05 11.92
N LEU A 172 7.96 -0.22 12.36
CA LEU A 172 8.93 -1.22 11.89
C LEU A 172 8.33 -2.18 10.87
N SER A 173 7.05 -2.51 11.03
CA SER A 173 6.32 -3.35 10.08
C SER A 173 4.84 -3.01 10.05
N ILE A 174 4.20 -3.30 8.92
CA ILE A 174 2.74 -3.24 8.77
C ILE A 174 2.25 -4.40 7.91
N CYS A 175 1.12 -4.99 8.29
CA CYS A 175 0.44 -6.00 7.50
C CYS A 175 -1.09 -5.91 7.65
N PHE A 176 -1.80 -6.56 6.74
CA PHE A 176 -3.24 -6.80 6.91
C PHE A 176 -3.47 -8.09 7.68
N ILE A 177 -4.46 -8.09 8.57
CA ILE A 177 -4.93 -9.26 9.31
C ILE A 177 -6.44 -9.40 9.16
N LYS A 178 -6.96 -10.62 9.34
CA LYS A 178 -8.40 -10.91 9.36
C LYS A 178 -8.83 -11.24 10.77
N HIS A 179 -9.90 -10.60 11.25
CA HIS A 179 -10.51 -10.90 12.54
C HIS A 179 -12.04 -10.78 12.41
N ASN A 180 -12.79 -11.79 12.82
CA ASN A 180 -14.27 -11.82 12.77
C ASN A 180 -14.86 -11.35 11.43
N ASN A 181 -14.31 -11.86 10.33
CA ASN A 181 -14.71 -11.53 8.94
C ASN A 181 -14.41 -10.09 8.47
N SER A 182 -13.85 -9.25 9.33
CA SER A 182 -13.36 -7.91 9.00
C SER A 182 -11.85 -7.91 8.77
N ILE A 183 -11.37 -6.94 8.00
CA ILE A 183 -9.95 -6.75 7.73
C ILE A 183 -9.45 -5.60 8.60
N PHE A 184 -8.28 -5.79 9.20
CA PHE A 184 -7.59 -4.82 10.04
C PHE A 184 -6.18 -4.63 9.50
N TRP A 185 -5.58 -3.48 9.79
CA TRP A 185 -4.13 -3.35 9.73
C TRP A 185 -3.54 -3.71 11.10
N LYS A 186 -2.33 -4.26 11.09
CA LYS A 186 -1.51 -4.50 12.27
C LYS A 186 -0.15 -3.87 12.02
N MET A 187 0.29 -3.02 12.93
CA MET A 187 1.60 -2.40 12.90
C MET A 187 2.44 -2.88 14.08
N GLU A 188 3.71 -3.15 13.82
CA GLU A 188 4.73 -3.28 14.84
C GLU A 188 5.48 -1.96 14.95
N THR A 189 5.57 -1.43 16.18
CA THR A 189 6.26 -0.17 16.45
C THR A 189 7.43 -0.34 17.41
N ILE A 190 8.39 0.57 17.36
CA ILE A 190 9.45 0.73 18.35
C ILE A 190 9.22 2.01 19.14
N ALA A 191 9.08 1.87 20.46
CA ALA A 191 9.09 2.99 21.39
C ALA A 191 10.53 3.34 21.81
N THR A 192 10.72 4.55 22.32
CA THR A 192 12.01 5.02 22.89
C THR A 192 12.61 4.09 23.94
N LYS A 193 11.77 3.35 24.69
CA LYS A 193 12.19 2.32 25.67
C LYS A 193 12.54 0.95 25.04
N LYS A 194 12.69 0.87 23.72
CA LYS A 194 13.01 -0.34 22.93
C LYS A 194 12.05 -1.52 23.09
N LYS A 195 10.85 -1.29 23.62
CA LYS A 195 9.80 -2.30 23.65
C LYS A 195 9.00 -2.23 22.35
N SER A 196 8.88 -3.36 21.66
CA SER A 196 7.99 -3.49 20.50
C SER A 196 6.54 -3.55 20.97
N ILE A 197 5.66 -2.77 20.33
CA ILE A 197 4.22 -2.74 20.60
C ILE A 197 3.49 -3.08 19.31
N ASN A 198 2.40 -3.83 19.41
CA ASN A 198 1.51 -4.11 18.30
C ASN A 198 0.29 -3.19 18.37
N LEU A 199 0.10 -2.37 17.33
CA LEU A 199 -1.10 -1.58 17.15
C LEU A 199 -2.00 -2.26 16.12
N ILE A 200 -3.30 -2.27 16.37
CA ILE A 200 -4.30 -2.85 15.48
C ILE A 200 -5.42 -1.84 15.31
N GLY A 201 -5.84 -1.61 14.06
CA GLY A 201 -6.99 -0.77 13.77
C GLY A 201 -7.78 -1.27 12.57
N PRO A 202 -9.05 -0.85 12.46
CA PRO A 202 -9.94 -1.33 11.42
C PRO A 202 -9.49 -0.83 10.06
N MET A 203 -9.41 -1.72 9.07
CA MET A 203 -9.28 -1.27 7.68
C MET A 203 -10.67 -0.87 7.21
N SER A 204 -10.98 0.41 7.24
CA SER A 204 -12.09 0.97 6.47
C SER A 204 -11.69 0.87 5.00
N ILE A 205 -11.93 -0.30 4.39
CA ILE A 205 -11.70 -0.46 2.95
C ILE A 205 -12.67 0.47 2.25
N VAL A 206 -12.18 1.66 1.91
CA VAL A 206 -12.78 2.66 1.04
C VAL A 206 -14.31 2.66 1.16
N THR A 207 -14.83 3.21 2.26
CA THR A 207 -16.10 3.93 2.09
C THR A 207 -15.74 5.17 1.27
N GLN A 208 -16.55 5.45 0.26
CA GLN A 208 -16.34 6.58 -0.64
C GLN A 208 -16.18 7.90 0.14
N GLU A 209 -16.79 8.03 1.31
CA GLU A 209 -16.62 9.16 2.22
C GLU A 209 -15.16 9.54 2.46
N MET A 210 -14.21 8.60 2.54
CA MET A 210 -12.80 8.93 2.74
C MET A 210 -12.15 9.56 1.50
N VAL A 211 -12.57 9.18 0.30
CA VAL A 211 -12.08 9.74 -0.98
C VAL A 211 -12.77 11.08 -1.27
N ASP A 212 -14.07 11.16 -1.03
CA ASP A 212 -14.87 12.36 -1.24
C ASP A 212 -14.51 13.47 -0.22
N ASN A 213 -14.28 13.12 1.05
CA ASN A 213 -13.84 14.07 2.08
C ASN A 213 -12.40 14.58 1.85
N TYR A 214 -11.54 13.79 1.22
CA TYR A 214 -10.18 14.22 0.90
C TYR A 214 -10.16 15.33 -0.15
N ASN A 215 -11.01 15.23 -1.18
CA ASN A 215 -11.15 16.28 -2.19
C ASN A 215 -11.79 17.56 -1.64
N LEU A 216 -12.68 17.44 -0.64
CA LEU A 216 -13.30 18.58 0.04
C LEU A 216 -12.36 19.32 1.01
N ARG A 217 -11.35 18.66 1.58
CA ARG A 217 -10.40 19.26 2.55
C ARG A 217 -9.18 19.94 1.90
N ARG A 218 -9.04 19.86 0.58
CA ARG A 218 -7.94 20.50 -0.19
C ARG A 218 -8.41 21.55 -1.20
N GLY A 219 -9.72 21.82 -1.26
CA GLY A 219 -10.32 22.90 -2.05
C GLY A 219 -10.46 24.18 -1.25
#